data_AF-A0A496SNY0-F1
#
_entry.id   AF-A0A496SNY0-F1
#
_cell.length_a   1.000
_cell.length_b   1.000
_cell.length_c   1.000
_cell.angle_alpha   90.00
_cell.angle_beta   90.00
_cell.angle_gamma   90.00
#
_symmetry.space_group_name_H-M   'P 1'
#
loop_
_entity.id
_entity.type
_entity.pdbx_description
1 polymer ?
#
loop_
_entity_poly.entity_id
_entity_poly.type
_entity_poly.pdbx_seq_one_letter_code
_entity_poly.pdbx_strand_id
1 'polypeptide(L)'
;IEGHFREFGLEIYEPPPTGGMGSTDMGNVSRVVPAAHPYISISHKDIPGHSEEFKEAGRSPLALERMLVGAKVLALTALDLLTDRELLEEVKRDFREG
;
A
#
# COMPACT_ATOMS: atom_id res chain seq x y z
N ILE A 1 7.13 1.26 -5.98
CA ILE A 1 6.54 1.16 -4.61
C ILE A 1 7.07 -0.03 -3.81
N GLU A 2 7.07 -1.26 -4.33
CA GLU A 2 7.55 -2.44 -3.57
C GLU A 2 9.02 -2.36 -3.13
N GLY A 3 9.89 -1.78 -3.96
CA GLY A 3 11.29 -1.56 -3.60
C GLY A 3 11.42 -0.81 -2.27
N HIS A 4 10.66 0.28 -2.11
CA HIS A 4 10.64 1.08 -0.88
C HIS A 4 10.16 0.27 0.33
N PHE A 5 9.18 -0.62 0.18
CA PHE A 5 8.77 -1.50 1.27
C PHE A 5 9.92 -2.43 1.69
N ARG A 6 10.63 -3.04 0.72
CA ARG A 6 11.78 -3.91 0.99
C ARG A 6 12.93 -3.17 1.66
N GLU A 7 13.17 -1.90 1.31
CA GLU A 7 14.18 -1.05 1.96
C GLU A 7 13.90 -0.83 3.46
N PHE A 8 12.63 -0.81 3.86
CA PHE A 8 12.23 -0.75 5.28
C PHE A 8 12.08 -2.15 5.92
N GLY A 9 12.58 -3.21 5.27
CA GLY A 9 12.55 -4.57 5.79
C GLY A 9 11.16 -5.20 5.81
N LEU A 10 10.23 -4.70 5.01
CA LEU A 10 8.92 -5.30 4.84
C LEU A 10 8.90 -6.30 3.68
N GLU A 11 8.48 -7.52 3.98
CA GLU A 11 8.20 -8.53 2.95
C GLU A 11 6.92 -8.17 2.20
N ILE A 12 6.90 -8.47 0.89
CA ILE A 12 5.73 -8.31 0.03
C ILE A 12 5.06 -9.67 -0.13
N TYR A 13 3.76 -9.69 0.10
CA TYR A 13 2.92 -10.87 -0.09
C TYR A 13 1.91 -10.58 -1.21
N GLU A 14 1.73 -11.56 -2.09
CA GLU A 14 0.68 -11.51 -3.10
C GLU A 14 -0.70 -11.55 -2.42
N PRO A 15 -1.69 -10.81 -2.96
CA PRO A 15 -3.06 -10.92 -2.47
C PRO A 15 -3.57 -12.36 -2.66
N PRO A 16 -4.44 -12.84 -1.76
CA PRO A 16 -5.00 -14.18 -1.88
C PRO A 16 -5.80 -14.31 -3.20
N PRO A 17 -5.76 -15.48 -3.87
CA PRO A 17 -6.42 -15.68 -5.16
C PRO A 17 -7.96 -15.63 -5.08
N THR A 18 -8.52 -15.84 -3.89
CA THR A 18 -9.95 -15.69 -3.58
C THR A 18 -10.14 -15.07 -2.20
N GLY A 19 -11.18 -14.23 -2.04
CA GLY A 19 -11.35 -13.41 -0.83
C GLY A 19 -10.51 -12.13 -0.85
N GLY A 20 -10.63 -11.28 0.17
CA GLY A 20 -9.87 -10.02 0.24
C GLY A 20 -10.43 -8.84 -0.57
N MET A 21 -11.71 -8.89 -0.99
CA MET A 21 -12.36 -7.74 -1.61
C MET A 21 -12.56 -6.62 -0.59
N GLY A 22 -11.70 -5.60 -0.65
CA GLY A 22 -11.93 -4.33 0.03
C GLY A 22 -13.08 -3.56 -0.62
N SER A 23 -13.89 -2.88 0.18
CA SER A 23 -14.86 -1.88 -0.29
C SER A 23 -14.31 -0.51 0.08
N THR A 24 -13.64 0.14 -0.86
CA THR A 24 -12.93 1.41 -0.65
C THR A 24 -13.19 2.38 -1.80
N ASP A 25 -13.26 3.66 -1.49
CA ASP A 25 -13.40 4.75 -2.47
C ASP A 25 -12.18 4.85 -3.40
N MET A 26 -11.02 4.36 -2.98
CA MET A 26 -9.82 4.25 -3.83
C MET A 26 -10.09 3.42 -5.09
N GLY A 27 -11.03 2.47 -5.04
CA GLY A 27 -11.47 1.72 -6.21
C GLY A 27 -12.17 2.58 -7.27
N ASN A 28 -12.80 3.68 -6.89
CA ASN A 28 -13.36 4.65 -7.83
C ASN A 28 -12.25 5.53 -8.42
N VAL A 29 -11.30 5.97 -7.58
CA VAL A 29 -10.14 6.78 -8.00
C VAL A 29 -9.29 6.02 -9.01
N SER A 30 -9.06 4.73 -8.79
CA SER A 30 -8.30 3.86 -9.68
C SER A 30 -8.96 3.62 -11.05
N ARG A 31 -10.14 4.19 -11.30
CA ARG A 31 -10.77 4.18 -12.65
C ARG A 31 -10.46 5.44 -13.45
N VAL A 32 -9.93 6.48 -12.81
CA VAL A 32 -9.72 7.80 -13.41
C VAL A 32 -8.23 8.15 -13.52
N VAL A 33 -7.42 7.70 -12.56
CA VAL A 33 -5.97 7.95 -12.53
C VAL A 33 -5.21 6.70 -12.07
N PRO A 34 -3.90 6.59 -12.39
CA PRO A 34 -3.05 5.59 -11.77
C PRO A 34 -3.13 5.67 -10.24
N ALA A 35 -3.39 4.54 -9.58
CA ALA A 35 -3.60 4.49 -8.14
C ALA A 35 -2.99 3.21 -7.54
N ALA A 36 -2.61 3.28 -6.27
CA ALA A 36 -2.10 2.14 -5.51
C ALA A 36 -2.78 2.09 -4.13
N HIS A 37 -3.11 0.89 -3.65
CA HIS A 37 -3.73 0.67 -2.34
C HIS A 37 -3.12 -0.56 -1.64
N PRO A 38 -1.87 -0.48 -1.17
CA PRO A 38 -1.21 -1.56 -0.46
C PRO A 38 -1.71 -1.68 0.99
N TYR A 39 -1.58 -2.88 1.55
CA TYR A 39 -1.77 -3.13 2.99
C TYR A 39 -0.41 -3.28 3.68
N ILE A 40 -0.30 -2.80 4.91
CA ILE A 40 0.87 -3.01 5.77
C ILE A 40 0.39 -3.68 7.05
N SER A 41 1.00 -4.82 7.40
CA SER A 41 0.64 -5.52 8.64
C SER A 41 1.07 -4.72 9.87
N ILE A 42 0.15 -4.59 10.82
CA ILE A 42 0.36 -3.96 12.12
C ILE A 42 0.41 -4.97 13.27
N SER A 43 0.47 -6.27 12.95
CA SER A 43 0.45 -7.39 13.91
C SER A 43 1.39 -8.51 13.43
N HIS A 44 1.98 -9.24 14.38
CA HIS A 44 2.75 -10.46 14.10
C HIS A 44 1.87 -11.70 13.90
N LYS A 45 0.57 -11.58 14.19
CA LYS A 45 -0.43 -12.63 14.01
C LYS A 45 -1.38 -12.20 12.91
N ASP A 46 -1.90 -13.18 12.17
CA ASP A 46 -3.04 -12.97 11.30
C ASP A 46 -4.27 -12.63 12.15
N ILE A 47 -4.81 -11.43 11.95
CA ILE A 47 -5.95 -10.90 12.71
C ILE A 47 -6.99 -10.36 11.72
N PRO A 48 -8.28 -10.70 11.89
CA PRO A 48 -9.32 -10.21 11.00
C PRO A 48 -9.44 -8.68 11.06
N GLY A 49 -9.64 -8.04 9.91
CA GLY A 49 -10.15 -6.66 9.88
C GLY A 49 -11.51 -6.56 10.58
N HIS A 50 -11.89 -5.36 11.02
CA HIS A 50 -13.17 -5.11 11.71
C HIS A 50 -13.37 -5.93 13.00
N SER A 51 -12.29 -6.28 13.70
CA SER A 51 -12.30 -7.01 14.96
C SER A 51 -11.80 -6.15 16.13
N GLU A 52 -12.06 -6.59 17.36
CA GLU A 52 -11.53 -5.96 18.57
C GLU A 52 -10.00 -6.12 18.64
N GLU A 53 -9.49 -7.25 18.17
CA GLU A 53 -8.06 -7.54 18.06
C GLU A 53 -7.36 -6.55 17.12
N PHE A 54 -7.98 -6.22 15.99
CA PHE A 54 -7.46 -5.20 15.06
C PHE A 54 -7.51 -3.81 15.67
N LYS A 55 -8.56 -3.49 16.44
CA LYS A 55 -8.65 -2.22 17.18
C LYS A 55 -7.48 -2.07 18.16
N GLU A 56 -7.19 -3.11 18.93
CA GLU A 56 -6.08 -3.10 19.89
C GLU A 56 -4.72 -3.08 19.18
N ALA A 57 -4.53 -3.85 18.11
CA ALA A 57 -3.33 -3.83 17.29
C ALA A 57 -3.06 -2.42 16.72
N GLY A 58 -4.10 -1.72 16.27
CA GLY A 58 -4.01 -0.36 15.73
C GLY A 58 -3.51 0.70 16.72
N ARG A 59 -3.54 0.40 18.01
CA ARG A 59 -3.05 1.29 19.09
C ARG A 59 -1.62 0.95 19.54
N SER A 60 -1.02 -0.07 18.95
CA SER A 60 0.30 -0.56 19.35
C SER A 60 1.45 0.33 18.84
N PRO A 61 2.62 0.29 19.51
CA PRO A 61 3.84 0.92 18.98
C PRO A 61 4.23 0.40 17.59
N LEU A 62 3.97 -0.89 17.30
CA LEU A 62 4.20 -1.47 15.98
C LEU A 62 3.33 -0.80 14.92
N ALA A 63 2.04 -0.58 15.18
CA ALA A 63 1.16 0.12 14.24
C ALA A 63 1.67 1.54 13.94
N LEU A 64 2.16 2.27 14.95
CA LEU A 64 2.77 3.59 14.77
C LEU A 64 4.04 3.52 13.90
N GLU A 65 4.94 2.56 14.16
CA GLU A 65 6.13 2.33 13.34
C GLU A 65 5.75 2.05 11.88
N ARG A 66 4.78 1.14 11.66
CA ARG A 66 4.30 0.74 10.33
C ARG A 66 3.61 1.89 9.60
N MET A 67 2.87 2.74 10.32
CA MET A 67 2.30 3.97 9.76
C MET A 67 3.40 4.91 9.25
N LEU A 68 4.48 5.10 10.03
CA LEU A 68 5.62 5.93 9.60
C LEU A 68 6.34 5.34 8.39
N VAL A 69 6.48 4.02 8.33
CA VAL A 69 7.01 3.33 7.13
C VAL A 69 6.10 3.57 5.93
N GLY A 70 4.78 3.40 6.08
CA GLY A 70 3.82 3.68 5.01
C GLY A 70 3.89 5.11 4.50
N ALA A 71 4.00 6.09 5.39
CA ALA A 71 4.17 7.49 5.02
C ALA A 71 5.46 7.73 4.21
N LYS A 72 6.58 7.12 4.61
CA LYS A 72 7.85 7.21 3.86
C LYS A 72 7.76 6.54 2.49
N VAL A 73 7.14 5.36 2.40
CA VAL A 73 6.96 4.64 1.14
C VAL A 73 6.12 5.46 0.16
N LEU A 74 5.05 6.10 0.62
CA LEU A 74 4.25 7.00 -0.22
C LEU A 74 5.07 8.22 -0.68
N ALA A 75 5.82 8.84 0.22
CA ALA A 75 6.66 10.00 -0.11
C ALA A 75 7.76 9.66 -1.11
N LEU A 76 8.46 8.54 -0.93
CA LEU A 76 9.50 8.07 -1.85
C LEU A 76 8.91 7.66 -3.21
N THR A 77 7.76 6.98 -3.22
CA THR A 77 7.07 6.64 -4.48
C THR A 77 6.65 7.91 -5.24
N ALA A 78 6.14 8.93 -4.54
CA ALA A 78 5.83 10.21 -5.16
C ALA A 78 7.09 10.93 -5.65
N LEU A 79 8.19 10.87 -4.89
CA LEU A 79 9.48 11.44 -5.30
C LEU A 79 9.96 10.81 -6.60
N ASP A 80 9.97 9.48 -6.70
CA ASP A 80 10.35 8.77 -7.94
C ASP A 80 9.55 9.28 -9.14
N LEU A 81 8.22 9.36 -9.01
CA LEU A 81 7.34 9.82 -10.09
C LEU A 81 7.54 11.30 -10.45
N LEU A 82 8.00 12.13 -9.50
CA LEU A 82 8.28 13.54 -9.74
C LEU A 82 9.67 13.77 -10.34
N THR A 83 10.64 12.91 -10.04
CA THR A 83 12.04 13.06 -10.48
C THR A 83 12.38 12.20 -11.70
N ASP A 84 11.63 11.15 -11.97
CA ASP A 84 11.80 10.25 -13.10
C ASP A 84 10.63 10.41 -14.08
N ARG A 85 10.90 11.12 -15.18
CA ARG A 85 9.90 11.37 -16.23
C ARG A 85 9.55 10.08 -16.97
N GLU A 86 10.50 9.18 -17.19
CA GLU A 86 10.28 7.97 -17.96
C GLU A 86 9.34 7.03 -17.20
N LEU A 87 9.61 6.84 -15.90
CA LEU A 87 8.74 6.09 -15.00
C LEU A 87 7.32 6.65 -14.96
N LEU A 88 7.17 7.98 -14.86
CA LEU A 88 5.83 8.59 -14.82
C LEU A 88 5.06 8.33 -16.12
N GLU A 89 5.72 8.42 -17.28
CA GLU A 89 5.06 8.19 -18.56
C GLU A 89 4.75 6.70 -18.79
N GLU A 90 5.57 5.79 -18.28
CA GLU A 90 5.27 4.35 -18.21
C GLU A 90 4.02 4.08 -17.38
N VAL A 91 3.96 4.54 -16.13
CA VAL A 91 2.80 4.34 -15.25
C VAL A 91 1.51 4.89 -15.88
N LYS A 92 1.59 6.05 -16.53
CA LYS A 92 0.44 6.63 -17.25
C LYS A 92 0.04 5.84 -18.49
N ARG A 93 1.00 5.25 -19.20
CA ARG A 93 0.73 4.41 -20.38
C ARG A 93 0.03 3.13 -19.95
N ASP A 94 0.59 2.43 -18.97
CA ASP A 94 0.03 1.17 -18.46
C ASP A 94 -1.41 1.37 -17.98
N PHE A 95 -1.69 2.48 -17.29
CA PHE A 95 -3.05 2.84 -16.87
C PHE A 95 -4.03 3.10 -18.03
N ARG A 96 -3.56 3.58 -19.19
CA ARG A 96 -4.43 3.80 -20.36
C ARG A 96 -4.67 2.52 -21.16
N GLU A 97 -3.74 1.58 -21.09
CA GLU A 97 -3.75 0.36 -21.89
C GLU A 97 -4.41 -0.83 -21.16
N GLY A 98 -4.50 -0.79 -19.83
CA GLY A 98 -5.27 -1.74 -19.00
C GLY A 98 -6.72 -1.33 -18.77
#